data_AF-A0A1E1WRX8-F1
#
_entry.id   AF-A0A1E1WRX8-F1
#
_cell.length_a   1.000
_cell.length_b   1.000
_cell.length_c   1.000
_cell.angle_alpha   90.00
_cell.angle_beta   90.00
_cell.angle_gamma   90.00
#
_symmetry.space_group_name_H-M   'P 1'
#
loop_
_entity.id
_entity.type
_entity.pdbx_description
1 polymer ?
#
loop_
_entity_poly.entity_id
_entity_poly.type
_entity_poly.pdbx_seq_one_letter_code
_entity_poly.pdbx_strand_id
1 'polypeptide(L)'
;VVELGHSGKWPGEIEAFRCLKAAFNLQIAECLTKQYSLPTQAYPTHIDVLKQGLVFRLQIAHPKEITLLRREVERGVVKYRETEESSRVQRETILMPRLRGALHGLHQKHPAFGPTACIFKRWLAAHLLSPPHFPTTLAELLTAAVFLHPAPLTAPLTPLAGFARVLWLLAETDWNTEMILLDFNEDMKPEEIAEIERKFSERDATAP
;
A
#
# COMPACT_ATOMS: atom_id res chain seq x y z
N VAL A 1 1.89 -1.83 10.73
CA VAL A 1 3.33 -1.50 10.76
C VAL A 1 3.62 -0.80 12.08
N VAL A 2 4.73 -1.13 12.72
CA VAL A 2 5.21 -0.51 13.96
C VAL A 2 6.55 0.15 13.67
N GLU A 3 6.71 1.40 14.11
CA GLU A 3 7.98 2.13 14.04
C GLU A 3 8.59 2.23 15.43
N LEU A 4 9.90 2.02 15.51
CA LEU A 4 10.65 2.15 16.75
C LEU A 4 11.33 3.52 16.80
N GLY A 5 11.67 3.98 18.00
CA GLY A 5 12.44 5.22 18.16
C GLY A 5 13.78 5.18 17.42
N HIS A 6 14.25 6.35 17.01
CA HIS A 6 15.52 6.49 16.29
C HIS A 6 16.69 5.98 17.13
N SER A 7 17.53 5.12 16.55
CA SER A 7 18.71 4.56 17.20
C SER A 7 19.81 4.28 16.18
N GLY A 8 21.06 4.61 16.52
CA GLY A 8 22.23 4.27 15.71
C GLY A 8 22.70 2.82 15.88
N LYS A 9 22.16 2.08 16.86
CA LYS A 9 22.64 0.75 17.27
C LYS A 9 22.17 -0.41 16.38
N TRP A 10 21.43 -0.13 15.30
CA TRP A 10 21.02 -1.16 14.36
C TRP A 10 22.21 -1.73 13.60
N PRO A 11 22.31 -3.06 13.41
CA PRO A 11 23.39 -3.67 12.63
C PRO A 11 23.49 -3.13 11.20
N GLY A 12 24.69 -3.20 10.62
CA GLY A 12 24.99 -2.76 9.25
C GLY A 12 24.94 -3.86 8.19
N GLU A 13 24.60 -5.09 8.60
CA GLU A 13 24.45 -6.28 7.79
C GLU A 13 22.99 -6.76 7.88
N ILE A 14 22.42 -7.24 6.77
CA ILE A 14 20.98 -7.51 6.67
C ILE A 14 20.54 -8.68 7.54
N GLU A 15 21.36 -9.73 7.65
CA GLU A 15 21.11 -10.90 8.49
C GLU A 15 21.09 -10.53 9.97
N ALA A 16 22.13 -9.82 10.43
CA ALA A 16 22.21 -9.33 11.81
C ALA A 16 21.07 -8.35 12.13
N PHE A 17 20.72 -7.49 11.17
CA PHE A 17 19.60 -6.56 11.29
C PHE A 17 18.26 -7.29 11.47
N ARG A 18 18.00 -8.33 10.67
CA ARG A 18 16.80 -9.16 10.77
C ARG A 18 16.76 -10.00 12.05
N CYS A 19 17.91 -10.49 12.50
CA CYS A 19 18.03 -11.17 13.79
C CYS A 19 17.63 -10.24 14.95
N LEU A 20 18.10 -8.98 14.92
CA LEU A 20 17.69 -7.98 15.91
C LEU A 20 16.19 -7.66 15.83
N LYS A 21 15.61 -7.53 14.63
CA LYS A 21 14.15 -7.38 14.47
C LYS A 21 13.37 -8.56 15.07
N ALA A 22 13.84 -9.79 14.85
CA ALA A 22 13.24 -10.98 15.44
C ALA A 22 13.30 -10.96 16.97
N ALA A 23 14.43 -10.53 17.55
CA ALA A 23 14.56 -10.36 18.99
C ALA A 23 13.55 -9.32 19.54
N PHE A 24 13.36 -8.19 18.84
CA PHE A 24 12.30 -7.24 19.20
C PHE A 24 10.90 -7.87 19.11
N ASN A 25 10.62 -8.67 18.07
CA ASN A 25 9.33 -9.34 17.94
C ASN A 25 9.04 -10.27 19.14
N LEU A 26 10.04 -11.04 19.58
CA LEU A 26 9.93 -11.90 20.77
C LEU A 26 9.63 -11.08 22.02
N GLN A 27 10.39 -10.00 22.25
CA GLN A 27 10.22 -9.16 23.44
C GLN A 27 8.85 -8.47 23.47
N ILE A 28 8.37 -7.96 22.33
CA ILE A 28 7.06 -7.32 22.23
C ILE A 28 5.95 -8.35 22.49
N ALA A 29 6.03 -9.54 21.89
CA ALA A 29 5.06 -10.61 22.11
C ALA A 29 5.00 -11.02 23.59
N GLU A 30 6.16 -11.21 24.23
CA GLU A 30 6.24 -11.53 25.66
C GLU A 30 5.63 -10.44 26.54
N CYS A 31 5.93 -9.16 26.27
CA CYS A 31 5.33 -8.03 26.98
C CYS A 31 3.80 -7.97 26.81
N LEU A 32 3.30 -8.19 25.60
CA LEU A 32 1.85 -8.21 25.32
C LEU A 32 1.14 -9.32 26.08
N THR A 33 1.73 -10.52 26.11
CA THR A 33 1.22 -11.66 26.87
C THR A 33 1.23 -11.38 28.37
N LYS A 34 2.35 -10.88 28.92
CA LYS A 34 2.50 -10.65 30.37
C LYS A 34 1.64 -9.49 30.90
N GLN A 35 1.61 -8.37 30.18
CA GLN A 35 0.95 -7.15 30.67
C GLN A 35 -0.55 -7.12 30.37
N TYR A 36 -0.97 -7.70 29.25
CA TYR A 36 -2.35 -7.59 28.77
C TYR A 36 -3.06 -8.93 28.62
N SER A 37 -2.40 -10.05 28.94
CA SER A 37 -2.96 -11.40 28.77
C SER A 37 -3.44 -11.67 27.35
N LEU A 38 -2.81 -11.06 26.34
CA LEU A 38 -3.16 -11.25 24.94
C LEU A 38 -2.42 -12.48 24.39
N PRO A 39 -3.11 -13.43 23.74
CA PRO A 39 -2.43 -14.49 23.00
C PRO A 39 -1.62 -13.90 21.85
N THR A 40 -0.33 -14.22 21.80
CA THR A 40 0.58 -13.73 20.76
C THR A 40 1.42 -14.89 20.20
N GLN A 41 1.79 -14.77 18.92
CA GLN A 41 2.74 -15.65 18.26
C GLN A 41 3.78 -14.79 17.55
N ALA A 42 5.04 -14.90 17.98
CA ALA A 42 6.16 -14.21 17.36
C ALA A 42 6.76 -15.02 16.21
N TYR A 43 7.15 -14.32 15.15
CA TYR A 43 7.90 -14.83 14.00
C TYR A 43 9.10 -13.92 13.72
N PRO A 44 10.10 -14.38 12.94
CA PRO A 44 11.23 -13.52 12.57
C PRO A 44 10.83 -12.22 11.86
N THR A 45 9.73 -12.23 11.09
CA THR A 45 9.30 -11.09 10.27
C THR A 45 8.18 -10.26 10.90
N HIS A 46 7.39 -10.82 11.81
CA HIS A 46 6.18 -10.18 12.37
C HIS A 46 5.74 -10.83 13.70
N ILE A 47 4.69 -10.27 14.31
CA ILE A 47 3.99 -10.82 15.47
C ILE A 47 2.50 -10.89 15.12
N ASP A 48 1.86 -12.02 15.36
CA ASP A 48 0.41 -12.13 15.29
C ASP A 48 -0.17 -12.03 16.72
N VAL A 49 -1.16 -11.15 16.89
CA VAL A 49 -1.80 -10.84 18.19
C VAL A 49 -3.29 -11.10 18.06
N LEU A 50 -3.82 -12.03 18.87
CA LEU A 50 -5.25 -12.30 18.93
C LEU A 50 -5.90 -11.39 19.98
N LYS A 51 -6.87 -10.58 19.56
CA LYS A 51 -7.62 -9.70 20.45
C LYS A 51 -9.08 -9.66 20.01
N GLN A 52 -9.99 -10.06 20.90
CA GLN A 52 -11.44 -9.99 20.67
C GLN A 52 -11.90 -10.70 19.39
N GLY A 53 -11.33 -11.87 19.09
CA GLY A 53 -11.67 -12.65 17.88
C GLY A 53 -11.03 -12.13 16.58
N LEU A 54 -10.22 -11.08 16.64
CA LEU A 54 -9.48 -10.53 15.50
C LEU A 54 -7.99 -10.80 15.66
N VAL A 55 -7.32 -11.12 14.54
CA VAL A 55 -5.87 -11.30 14.48
C VAL A 55 -5.23 -10.05 13.88
N PHE A 56 -4.32 -9.44 14.63
CA PHE A 56 -3.54 -8.29 14.19
C PHE A 56 -2.10 -8.71 13.93
N ARG A 57 -1.63 -8.52 12.70
CA ARG A 57 -0.24 -8.72 12.33
C ARG A 57 0.56 -7.43 12.53
N LEU A 58 1.48 -7.44 13.47
CA LEU A 58 2.42 -6.34 13.74
C LEU A 58 3.74 -6.64 13.03
N GLN A 59 4.22 -5.68 12.24
CA GLN A 59 5.48 -5.78 11.51
C GLN A 59 6.30 -4.53 11.78
N ILE A 60 7.52 -4.70 12.27
CA ILE A 60 8.46 -3.61 12.51
C ILE A 60 8.96 -3.10 11.15
N ALA A 61 8.74 -1.82 10.87
CA ALA A 61 9.33 -1.12 9.74
C ALA A 61 10.51 -0.28 10.21
N HIS A 62 11.55 -0.25 9.39
CA HIS A 62 12.71 0.57 9.65
C HIS A 62 13.42 0.92 8.34
N PRO A 63 13.63 2.22 8.01
CA PRO A 63 14.17 2.65 6.71
C PRO A 63 15.52 2.01 6.36
N LYS A 64 16.38 1.77 7.36
CA LYS A 64 17.69 1.12 7.17
C LYS A 64 17.58 -0.26 6.51
N GLU A 65 16.49 -1.01 6.72
CA GLU A 65 16.31 -2.32 6.08
C GLU A 65 16.29 -2.19 4.55
N ILE A 66 15.58 -1.18 4.04
CA ILE A 66 15.50 -0.89 2.60
C ILE A 66 16.88 -0.49 2.08
N THR A 67 17.61 0.36 2.82
CA THR A 67 18.98 0.77 2.45
C THR A 67 19.94 -0.42 2.40
N LEU A 68 19.86 -1.34 3.36
CA LEU A 68 20.69 -2.54 3.40
C LEU A 68 20.35 -3.50 2.25
N LEU A 69 19.07 -3.67 1.92
CA LEU A 69 18.62 -4.51 0.81
C LEU A 69 18.99 -3.97 -0.57
N ARG A 70 19.27 -2.67 -0.67
CA ARG A 70 19.77 -2.03 -1.90
C ARG A 70 21.29 -2.10 -2.03
N ARG A 71 22.00 -2.40 -0.95
CA ARG A 71 23.46 -2.37 -0.90
C ARG A 71 24.02 -3.64 -1.52
N GLU A 72 24.79 -3.50 -2.59
CA GLU A 72 25.51 -4.57 -3.27
C GLU A 72 27.01 -4.23 -3.33
N VAL A 73 27.88 -5.23 -3.17
CA VAL A 73 29.33 -5.04 -3.28
C VAL A 73 29.83 -5.73 -4.53
N GLU A 74 30.13 -4.95 -5.57
CA GLU A 74 30.71 -5.45 -6.81
C GLU A 74 32.19 -5.09 -6.86
N ARG A 75 33.08 -6.09 -6.86
CA ARG A 75 34.54 -5.91 -6.97
C ARG A 75 35.11 -4.93 -5.93
N GLY A 76 34.55 -4.92 -4.72
CA GLY A 76 34.97 -4.02 -3.63
C GLY A 76 34.36 -2.62 -3.66
N VAL A 77 33.54 -2.30 -4.67
CA VAL A 77 32.80 -1.04 -4.76
C VAL A 77 31.35 -1.25 -4.30
N VAL A 78 30.89 -0.42 -3.37
CA VAL A 78 29.49 -0.43 -2.93
C VAL A 78 28.63 0.27 -3.98
N LYS A 79 27.65 -0.45 -4.52
CA LYS A 79 26.60 0.09 -5.38
C LYS A 79 25.26 -0.03 -4.67
N TYR A 80 24.36 0.90 -4.99
CA TYR A 80 22.98 0.86 -4.52
C TYR A 80 22.07 0.56 -5.71
N ARG A 81 21.43 -0.60 -5.68
CA ARG A 81 20.51 -1.03 -6.73
C ARG A 81 19.19 -1.44 -6.10
N GLU A 82 18.11 -1.06 -6.75
CA GLU A 82 16.79 -1.52 -6.35
C GLU A 82 16.63 -3.01 -6.67
N THR A 83 16.33 -3.80 -5.64
CA THR A 83 16.02 -5.22 -5.73
C THR A 83 14.53 -5.45 -5.51
N GLU A 84 13.98 -6.54 -6.05
CA GLU A 84 12.57 -6.91 -5.86
C GLU A 84 12.19 -6.95 -4.36
N GLU A 85 13.08 -7.49 -3.53
CA GLU A 85 12.89 -7.53 -2.09
C GLU A 85 12.87 -6.12 -1.46
N SER A 86 13.78 -5.23 -1.87
CA SER A 86 13.80 -3.84 -1.38
C SER A 86 12.52 -3.09 -1.77
N SER A 87 12.02 -3.28 -2.99
CA SER A 87 10.78 -2.65 -3.46
C SER A 87 9.57 -3.22 -2.74
N ARG A 88 9.53 -4.53 -2.47
CA ARG A 88 8.46 -5.15 -1.66
C ARG A 88 8.42 -4.58 -0.24
N VAL A 89 9.57 -4.52 0.44
CA VAL A 89 9.65 -3.96 1.80
C VAL A 89 9.24 -2.49 1.79
N GLN A 90 9.71 -1.69 0.82
CA GLN A 90 9.32 -0.29 0.69
C GLN A 90 7.82 -0.13 0.47
N ARG A 91 7.24 -0.94 -0.42
CA ARG A 91 5.81 -0.95 -0.69
C ARG A 91 5.02 -1.25 0.60
N GLU A 92 5.33 -2.34 1.28
CA GLU A 92 4.57 -2.78 2.47
C GLU A 92 4.70 -1.84 3.66
N THR A 93 5.89 -1.27 3.87
CA THR A 93 6.21 -0.51 5.09
C THR A 93 6.05 1.00 4.94
N ILE A 94 6.11 1.54 3.72
CA ILE A 94 6.04 3.00 3.48
C ILE A 94 4.83 3.35 2.61
N LEU A 95 4.73 2.77 1.42
CA LEU A 95 3.70 3.18 0.44
C LEU A 95 2.30 2.74 0.87
N MET A 96 2.14 1.49 1.31
CA MET A 96 0.84 0.95 1.71
C MET A 96 0.25 1.65 2.95
N PRO A 97 1.00 1.98 4.02
CA PRO A 97 0.48 2.80 5.12
C PRO A 97 0.03 4.20 4.66
N ARG A 98 0.81 4.87 3.82
CA ARG A 98 0.43 6.19 3.25
C ARG A 98 -0.86 6.09 2.45
N LEU A 99 -0.96 5.11 1.56
CA LEU A 99 -2.16 4.90 0.76
C LEU A 99 -3.38 4.60 1.64
N ARG A 100 -3.26 3.73 2.65
CA ARG A 100 -4.36 3.46 3.59
C ARG A 100 -4.81 4.72 4.31
N GLY A 101 -3.89 5.60 4.71
CA GLY A 101 -4.20 6.90 5.28
C GLY A 101 -5.00 7.80 4.32
N ALA A 102 -4.55 7.90 3.06
CA ALA A 102 -5.24 8.68 2.03
C ALA A 102 -6.65 8.13 1.72
N LEU A 103 -6.78 6.81 1.53
CA LEU A 103 -8.08 6.15 1.31
C LEU A 103 -9.00 6.28 2.52
N HIS A 104 -8.45 6.25 3.74
CA HIS A 104 -9.22 6.50 4.95
C HIS A 104 -9.73 7.95 4.98
N GLY A 105 -8.89 8.93 4.67
CA GLY A 105 -9.29 10.33 4.52
C GLY A 105 -10.40 10.50 3.49
N LEU A 106 -10.28 9.84 2.33
CA LEU A 106 -11.32 9.83 1.31
C LEU A 106 -12.63 9.23 1.83
N HIS A 107 -12.57 8.12 2.58
CA HIS A 107 -13.76 7.51 3.18
C HIS A 107 -14.46 8.43 4.19
N GLN A 108 -13.70 9.19 4.99
CA GLN A 108 -14.27 10.17 5.91
C GLN A 108 -15.00 11.29 5.16
N LYS A 109 -14.46 11.75 4.04
CA LYS A 109 -15.12 12.75 3.15
C LYS A 109 -16.33 12.17 2.42
N HIS A 110 -16.24 10.92 1.96
CA HIS A 110 -17.26 10.22 1.19
C HIS A 110 -17.59 8.84 1.80
N PRO A 111 -18.56 8.76 2.72
CA PRO A 111 -18.88 7.51 3.42
C PRO A 111 -19.32 6.36 2.49
N ALA A 112 -19.84 6.66 1.30
CA ALA A 112 -20.21 5.66 0.31
C ALA A 112 -19.00 4.95 -0.34
N PHE A 113 -17.79 5.51 -0.27
CA PHE A 113 -16.57 4.94 -0.85
C PHE A 113 -16.26 3.53 -0.35
N GLY A 114 -16.17 3.33 0.97
CA GLY A 114 -15.79 2.05 1.56
C GLY A 114 -16.71 0.90 1.12
N PRO A 115 -18.05 1.04 1.30
CA PRO A 115 -19.00 0.06 0.81
C PRO A 115 -18.97 -0.15 -0.71
N THR A 116 -18.70 0.90 -1.50
CA THR A 116 -18.54 0.78 -2.97
C THR A 116 -17.35 -0.11 -3.31
N ALA A 117 -16.20 0.13 -2.68
CA ALA A 117 -15.00 -0.69 -2.88
C ALA A 117 -15.24 -2.15 -2.48
N CYS A 118 -16.03 -2.41 -1.43
CA CYS A 118 -16.42 -3.76 -1.03
C CYS A 118 -17.30 -4.45 -2.09
N ILE A 119 -18.30 -3.76 -2.64
CA ILE A 119 -19.15 -4.31 -3.71
C ILE A 119 -18.31 -4.62 -4.94
N PHE A 120 -17.44 -3.68 -5.34
CA PHE A 120 -16.59 -3.86 -6.51
C PHE A 120 -15.61 -5.03 -6.36
N LYS A 121 -14.92 -5.14 -5.21
CA LYS A 121 -14.04 -6.28 -4.91
C LYS A 121 -14.80 -7.61 -4.91
N ARG A 122 -16.03 -7.64 -4.38
CA ARG A 122 -16.89 -8.83 -4.40
C ARG A 122 -17.32 -9.19 -5.82
N TRP A 123 -17.64 -8.20 -6.66
CA TRP A 123 -17.96 -8.41 -8.07
C TRP A 123 -16.76 -9.00 -8.82
N LEU A 124 -15.56 -8.42 -8.66
CA LEU A 124 -14.32 -8.97 -9.25
C LEU A 124 -14.09 -10.43 -8.84
N ALA A 125 -14.27 -10.75 -7.56
CA ALA A 125 -14.12 -12.11 -7.05
C ALA A 125 -15.17 -13.08 -7.66
N ALA A 126 -16.42 -12.63 -7.84
CA ALA A 126 -17.47 -13.43 -8.48
C ALA A 126 -17.17 -13.73 -9.96
N HIS A 127 -16.34 -12.90 -10.61
CA HIS A 127 -15.84 -13.09 -11.97
C HIS A 127 -14.46 -13.78 -12.02
N LEU A 128 -13.97 -14.31 -10.90
CA LEU A 128 -12.64 -14.96 -10.80
C LEU A 128 -11.47 -14.04 -11.15
N LEU A 129 -11.66 -12.72 -11.00
CA LEU A 129 -10.64 -11.70 -11.26
C LEU A 129 -9.91 -11.26 -9.99
N SER A 130 -10.19 -11.85 -8.82
CA SER A 130 -9.46 -11.56 -7.59
C SER A 130 -7.94 -11.74 -7.75
N PRO A 131 -7.09 -11.22 -6.84
CA PRO A 131 -5.64 -11.37 -6.94
C PRO A 131 -5.22 -12.82 -7.25
N PRO A 132 -4.22 -13.02 -8.13
CA PRO A 132 -3.24 -12.03 -8.56
C PRO A 132 -3.68 -11.13 -9.74
N HIS A 133 -4.75 -11.47 -10.45
CA HIS A 133 -5.13 -10.78 -11.70
C HIS A 133 -5.57 -9.34 -11.48
N PHE A 134 -6.39 -9.10 -10.46
CA PHE A 134 -6.82 -7.75 -10.08
C PHE A 134 -6.47 -7.47 -8.61
N PRO A 135 -5.36 -6.75 -8.34
CA PRO A 135 -4.94 -6.42 -6.98
C PRO A 135 -6.02 -5.63 -6.23
N THR A 136 -6.21 -5.91 -4.94
CA THR A 136 -7.20 -5.19 -4.10
C THR A 136 -6.93 -3.69 -4.07
N THR A 137 -5.65 -3.31 -4.05
CA THR A 137 -5.21 -1.91 -4.12
C THR A 137 -5.67 -1.23 -5.41
N LEU A 138 -5.58 -1.92 -6.56
CA LEU A 138 -6.07 -1.36 -7.81
C LEU A 138 -7.58 -1.14 -7.76
N ALA A 139 -8.33 -2.09 -7.18
CA ALA A 139 -9.77 -1.95 -7.04
C ALA A 139 -10.17 -0.75 -6.17
N GLU A 140 -9.42 -0.51 -5.09
CA GLU A 140 -9.61 0.64 -4.22
C GLU A 140 -9.25 1.96 -4.90
N LEU A 141 -8.19 2.01 -5.72
CA LEU A 141 -7.79 3.19 -6.47
C LEU A 141 -8.78 3.54 -7.59
N LEU A 142 -9.27 2.56 -8.36
CA LEU A 142 -10.33 2.82 -9.36
C LEU A 142 -11.64 3.26 -8.70
N THR A 143 -11.96 2.67 -7.55
CA THR A 143 -13.10 3.17 -6.77
C THR A 143 -12.86 4.61 -6.34
N ALA A 144 -11.67 4.96 -5.87
CA ALA A 144 -11.34 6.33 -5.46
C ALA A 144 -11.49 7.34 -6.60
N ALA A 145 -11.11 6.97 -7.83
CA ALA A 145 -11.24 7.82 -9.02
C ALA A 145 -12.67 8.37 -9.19
N VAL A 146 -13.68 7.51 -8.99
CA VAL A 146 -15.10 7.89 -9.13
C VAL A 146 -15.55 8.94 -8.10
N PHE A 147 -14.90 8.98 -6.93
CA PHE A 147 -15.22 9.95 -5.88
C PHE A 147 -14.40 11.24 -6.02
N LEU A 148 -13.14 11.13 -6.42
CA LEU A 148 -12.24 12.27 -6.63
C LEU A 148 -12.58 13.05 -7.92
N HIS A 149 -12.98 12.35 -8.98
CA HIS A 149 -13.30 12.93 -10.28
C HIS A 149 -14.79 12.71 -10.62
N PRO A 150 -15.72 13.36 -9.89
CA PRO A 150 -17.14 13.08 -10.07
C PRO A 150 -17.76 13.69 -11.33
N ALA A 151 -17.06 14.63 -11.97
CA ALA A 151 -17.56 15.38 -13.10
C ALA A 151 -17.98 14.44 -14.26
N PRO A 152 -19.06 14.77 -14.99
CA PRO A 152 -19.88 15.98 -14.90
C PRO A 152 -20.93 15.97 -13.76
N LEU A 153 -21.00 14.89 -12.99
CA LEU A 153 -21.95 14.72 -11.90
C LEU A 153 -21.32 15.11 -10.55
N THR A 154 -22.04 14.84 -9.45
CA THR A 154 -21.50 14.91 -8.09
C THR A 154 -20.99 13.54 -7.63
N ALA A 155 -20.15 13.53 -6.60
CA ALA A 155 -19.62 12.28 -6.03
C ALA A 155 -20.76 11.34 -5.61
N PRO A 156 -20.63 10.02 -5.81
CA PRO A 156 -21.69 9.08 -5.46
C PRO A 156 -22.08 9.17 -3.98
N LEU A 157 -23.38 9.27 -3.72
CA LEU A 157 -23.92 9.27 -2.35
C LEU A 157 -24.33 7.87 -1.88
N THR A 158 -24.47 6.92 -2.80
CA THR A 158 -24.84 5.53 -2.49
C THR A 158 -23.81 4.54 -3.03
N PRO A 159 -23.61 3.41 -2.34
CA PRO A 159 -22.65 2.40 -2.79
C PRO A 159 -22.98 1.80 -4.16
N LEU A 160 -24.27 1.66 -4.48
CA LEU A 160 -24.72 1.14 -5.76
C LEU A 160 -24.41 2.11 -6.91
N ALA A 161 -24.65 3.41 -6.72
CA ALA A 161 -24.29 4.42 -7.71
C ALA A 161 -22.77 4.47 -7.91
N GLY A 162 -22.00 4.40 -6.82
CA GLY A 162 -20.55 4.30 -6.89
C GLY A 162 -20.09 3.09 -7.69
N PHE A 163 -20.68 1.92 -7.41
CA PHE A 163 -20.33 0.68 -8.09
C PHE A 163 -20.64 0.73 -9.60
N ALA A 164 -21.82 1.23 -9.98
CA ALA A 164 -22.19 1.41 -11.38
C ALA A 164 -21.21 2.33 -12.11
N ARG A 165 -20.77 3.42 -11.47
CA ARG A 165 -19.79 4.33 -12.06
C ARG A 165 -18.39 3.74 -12.14
N VAL A 166 -17.99 2.86 -11.21
CA VAL A 166 -16.72 2.13 -11.33
C VAL A 166 -16.75 1.18 -12.53
N LEU A 167 -17.87 0.49 -12.78
CA LEU A 167 -18.04 -0.34 -13.97
C LEU A 167 -18.04 0.49 -15.26
N TRP A 168 -18.67 1.66 -15.24
CA TRP A 168 -18.67 2.58 -16.37
C TRP A 168 -17.25 3.10 -16.68
N LEU A 169 -16.51 3.53 -15.65
CA LEU A 169 -15.09 3.90 -15.76
C LEU A 169 -14.28 2.76 -16.39
N LEU A 170 -14.47 1.53 -15.92
CA LEU A 170 -13.78 0.36 -16.48
C LEU A 170 -14.08 0.11 -17.97
N ALA A 171 -15.32 0.37 -18.39
CA ALA A 171 -15.79 0.08 -19.74
C ALA A 171 -15.40 1.18 -20.75
N GLU A 172 -15.39 2.44 -20.33
CA GLU A 172 -15.18 3.58 -21.23
C GLU A 172 -13.73 4.07 -21.29
N THR A 173 -12.90 3.79 -20.26
CA THR A 173 -11.49 4.21 -20.27
C THR A 173 -10.70 3.48 -21.35
N ASP A 174 -10.08 4.23 -22.26
CA ASP A 174 -9.07 3.68 -23.16
C ASP A 174 -7.73 3.53 -22.43
N TRP A 175 -7.48 2.34 -21.87
CA TRP A 175 -6.29 2.02 -21.09
C TRP A 175 -4.95 2.18 -21.85
N ASN A 176 -4.98 2.32 -23.18
CA ASN A 176 -3.78 2.57 -23.98
C ASN A 176 -3.37 4.03 -23.96
N THR A 177 -4.34 4.95 -23.93
CA THR A 177 -4.12 6.39 -24.13
C THR A 177 -4.48 7.24 -22.92
N GLU A 178 -5.32 6.73 -22.03
CA GLU A 178 -5.79 7.46 -20.84
C GLU A 178 -5.03 7.03 -19.58
N MET A 179 -4.73 8.02 -18.74
CA MET A 179 -4.14 7.83 -17.42
C MET A 179 -5.14 8.26 -16.35
N ILE A 180 -5.22 7.49 -15.27
CA ILE A 180 -5.95 7.89 -14.07
C ILE A 180 -4.95 8.39 -13.04
N LEU A 181 -4.87 9.71 -12.90
CA LEU A 181 -4.09 10.37 -11.83
C LEU A 181 -5.00 10.58 -10.62
N LEU A 182 -4.52 10.30 -9.41
CA LEU A 182 -5.31 10.46 -8.18
C LEU A 182 -4.60 11.40 -7.21
N ASP A 183 -5.12 12.62 -7.09
CA ASP A 183 -4.70 13.56 -6.07
C ASP A 183 -5.67 13.50 -4.88
N PHE A 184 -5.24 12.84 -3.80
CA PHE A 184 -6.07 12.66 -2.61
C PHE A 184 -6.13 13.91 -1.72
N ASN A 185 -5.15 14.81 -1.85
CA ASN A 185 -4.96 15.96 -0.98
C ASN A 185 -5.20 17.31 -1.68
N GLU A 186 -5.35 17.31 -3.01
CA GLU A 186 -5.47 18.51 -3.84
C GLU A 186 -4.24 19.42 -3.71
N ASP A 187 -3.06 18.82 -3.49
CA ASP A 187 -1.79 19.52 -3.27
C ASP A 187 -0.78 19.34 -4.42
N MET A 188 -1.15 18.62 -5.48
CA MET A 188 -0.31 18.48 -6.67
C MET A 188 -0.30 19.77 -7.47
N LYS A 189 0.90 20.24 -7.82
CA LYS A 189 1.05 21.46 -8.61
C LYS A 189 0.74 21.21 -10.08
N PRO A 190 0.21 22.19 -10.83
CA PRO A 190 -0.04 22.05 -12.26
C PRO A 190 1.20 21.60 -13.05
N GLU A 191 2.39 22.07 -12.66
CA GLU A 191 3.66 21.68 -13.29
C GLU A 191 4.01 20.20 -13.05
N GLU A 192 3.66 19.68 -11.87
CA GLU A 192 3.88 18.26 -11.53
C GLU A 192 2.92 17.36 -12.31
N ILE A 193 1.66 17.79 -12.44
CA ILE A 193 0.65 17.08 -13.24
C ILE A 193 1.08 17.03 -14.70
N ALA A 194 1.45 18.16 -15.29
CA ALA A 194 1.89 18.24 -16.68
C ALA A 194 3.14 17.38 -16.95
N GLU A 195 4.07 17.31 -16.00
CA GLU A 195 5.26 16.46 -16.12
C GLU A 195 4.91 14.96 -16.06
N ILE A 196 3.94 14.56 -15.25
CA ILE A 196 3.47 13.16 -15.20
C ILE A 196 2.76 12.80 -16.51
N GLU A 197 1.89 13.67 -17.02
CA GLU A 197 1.19 13.49 -18.30
C GLU A 197 2.16 13.41 -19.48
N ARG A 198 3.20 14.25 -19.48
CA ARG A 198 4.28 14.20 -20.48
C ARG A 198 4.99 12.85 -20.44
N LYS A 199 5.41 12.39 -19.26
CA LYS A 199 6.07 11.08 -19.09
C LYS A 199 5.19 9.92 -19.53
N PHE A 200 3.88 10.00 -19.24
CA PHE A 200 2.92 8.99 -19.67
C PHE A 200 2.79 8.96 -21.20
N SER A 201 2.74 10.13 -21.84
CA SER A 201 2.62 10.25 -23.31
C SER A 201 3.89 9.81 -24.04
N GLU A 202 5.05 10.00 -23.42
CA GLU A 202 6.35 9.55 -23.93
C GLU A 202 6.59 8.05 -23.74
N ARG A 203 5.70 7.32 -23.05
CA ARG A 203 5.83 5.87 -22.93
C ARG A 203 5.63 5.24 -24.31
N ASP A 204 6.55 4.36 -24.71
CA ASP A 204 6.30 3.50 -25.87
C ASP A 204 5.05 2.66 -25.58
N ALA A 205 4.00 2.82 -26.38
CA ALA A 205 2.74 2.07 -26.25
C ALA A 205 2.91 0.54 -26.41
N THR A 206 4.13 0.08 -26.72
CA THR A 206 4.53 -1.31 -26.94
C THR A 206 5.36 -1.90 -25.79
N ALA A 207 5.74 -1.11 -24.78
CA ALA A 207 6.38 -1.64 -23.57
C ALA A 207 5.30 -2.20 -22.62
N PRO A 208 5.37 -3.47 -22.21
CA PRO A 208 4.38 -4.10 -21.33
C PRO A 208 4.30 -3.44 -19.94
#